data_AF-A0A6G2FVQ8-F1
#
_entry.id   AF-A0A6G2FVQ8-F1
#
_cell.length_a   1.000
_cell.length_b   1.000
_cell.length_c   1.000
_cell.angle_alpha   90.00
_cell.angle_beta   90.00
_cell.angle_gamma   90.00
#
_symmetry.space_group_name_H-M   'P 1'
#
loop_
_entity.id
_entity.type
_entity.pdbx_description
1 polymer ?
#
loop_
_entity_poly.entity_id
_entity_poly.type
_entity_poly.pdbx_seq_one_letter_code
_entity_poly.pdbx_strand_id
1 'polypeptide(L)'
;MSIESAPIGEVSPAELSAGDHSTRKALPAPVSHGAGVSITLDDDVAVYNALRDLWRQRDLSPGDEVVLADDFDVDYLDDDLALLWTSSKWKAGMDRGHGWKQWYKHHLKLRHVVRDPETGEIKTYRKNPVSLRLTIEPQITGLTYKDGNEVHLPFGEGTRVNIQTTYCERGTQVVTRALEALDAALGGRVNIDASDIKQESARIWKAEAHFRFDINRKQAVVRSLQHTGKLIDVGGRSELDEYRRRQQEGWLEARVESDRFDHLGFDEVGYSELLKVYQTGNWSNRSPSDPLHHPKLEAAINGTKGSNAPHLSEWDDVMFRLRSLVCAHAEWAGIEETDLVADDYFDPSRQPTFEWDHPEGRREDLANYYNRFEAVIQQEALQKQTLAVYDLLMVIAEHHGATYDQLEELVGLSRSTLQYHVSRLKSVGLLTTIGNPCIVAFDAEYLYETADEVLNELATAHFSEETLSRRRLAREERASEREAKREGRDTPDEEGDEKAEYGPEERGGDDDGPAPFVYLRDWYGTPQMLMDEIVGGDRTERDVRVRLLEGRSNTPR
;
A
#
# COMPACT_ATOMS: atom_id res chain seq x y z
N MET A 1 -41.94 8.83 -34.38
CA MET A 1 -42.07 9.25 -32.97
C MET A 1 -40.70 9.74 -32.55
N SER A 2 -40.56 11.05 -32.42
CA SER A 2 -39.33 11.68 -31.94
C SER A 2 -39.27 11.45 -30.43
N ILE A 3 -38.22 10.75 -29.97
CA ILE A 3 -37.90 10.67 -28.56
C ILE A 3 -37.20 11.99 -28.24
N GLU A 4 -37.93 12.90 -27.60
CA GLU A 4 -37.33 14.08 -26.97
C GLU A 4 -36.32 13.58 -25.93
N SER A 5 -35.06 13.94 -26.13
CA SER A 5 -34.00 13.74 -25.16
C SER A 5 -34.29 14.64 -23.95
N ALA A 6 -34.77 14.04 -22.86
CA ALA A 6 -34.74 14.72 -21.57
C ALA A 6 -33.29 15.13 -21.26
N PRO A 7 -33.03 16.39 -20.87
CA PRO A 7 -31.73 16.76 -20.33
C PRO A 7 -31.46 15.86 -19.12
N ILE A 8 -30.19 15.53 -18.89
CA ILE A 8 -29.70 14.82 -17.70
C ILE A 8 -30.41 15.45 -16.50
N GLY A 9 -31.45 14.77 -16.01
CA GLY A 9 -31.97 15.08 -14.68
C GLY A 9 -30.75 14.92 -13.79
N GLU A 10 -30.50 15.93 -12.97
CA GLU A 10 -29.44 15.92 -11.96
C GLU A 10 -29.38 14.53 -11.32
N VAL A 11 -28.51 13.66 -11.83
CA VAL A 11 -28.01 12.53 -11.07
C VAL A 11 -27.00 13.17 -10.15
N SER A 12 -27.52 13.98 -9.21
CA SER A 12 -26.83 14.25 -7.98
C SER A 12 -26.42 12.87 -7.47
N PRO A 13 -25.20 12.71 -6.91
CA PRO A 13 -24.95 11.57 -6.06
C PRO A 13 -26.14 11.48 -5.12
N ALA A 14 -26.99 10.45 -5.26
CA ALA A 14 -28.02 10.21 -4.28
C ALA A 14 -27.28 10.18 -2.96
N GLU A 15 -27.63 11.08 -2.04
CA GLU A 15 -27.16 10.99 -0.67
C GLU A 15 -27.51 9.57 -0.24
N LEU A 16 -26.48 8.76 0.03
CA LEU A 16 -26.65 7.39 0.46
C LEU A 16 -27.46 7.45 1.77
N SER A 17 -28.76 7.17 1.68
CA SER A 17 -29.74 7.53 2.71
C SER A 17 -29.76 6.58 3.91
N ALA A 18 -29.28 5.34 3.75
CA ALA A 18 -28.98 4.43 4.85
C ALA A 18 -27.46 4.42 5.12
N GLY A 19 -27.12 4.41 6.40
CA GLY A 19 -25.77 4.68 6.91
C GLY A 19 -25.75 5.76 8.00
N ASP A 20 -26.76 6.63 8.07
CA ASP A 20 -26.98 7.55 9.21
C ASP A 20 -27.54 6.82 10.45
N HIS A 21 -27.78 5.51 10.32
CA HIS A 21 -28.32 4.67 11.36
C HIS A 21 -27.31 3.57 11.65
N SER A 22 -26.67 3.69 12.80
CA SER A 22 -25.90 2.62 13.40
C SER A 22 -26.73 1.92 14.46
N THR A 23 -26.56 0.60 14.56
CA THR A 23 -27.08 -0.14 15.71
C THR A 23 -25.93 -0.44 16.64
N ARG A 24 -26.09 -0.16 17.93
CA ARG A 24 -25.11 -0.58 18.92
C ARG A 24 -25.09 -2.10 19.01
N LYS A 25 -23.91 -2.69 18.74
CA LYS A 25 -23.65 -4.13 18.83
C LYS A 25 -22.55 -4.36 19.87
N ALA A 26 -22.45 -5.61 20.31
CA ALA A 26 -21.50 -6.02 21.33
C ALA A 26 -20.95 -7.42 21.03
N LEU A 27 -19.63 -7.58 21.15
CA LEU A 27 -18.90 -8.85 21.04
C LEU A 27 -17.71 -8.82 22.01
N PRO A 28 -17.12 -9.96 22.37
CA PRO A 28 -15.81 -9.98 23.03
C PRO A 28 -14.77 -9.16 22.25
N ALA A 29 -14.04 -8.31 22.95
CA ALA A 29 -13.10 -7.38 22.33
C ALA A 29 -12.00 -8.12 21.54
N PRO A 30 -11.79 -7.78 20.26
CA PRO A 30 -10.62 -8.26 19.53
C PRO A 30 -9.33 -7.84 20.24
N VAL A 31 -8.40 -8.77 20.41
CA VAL A 31 -7.14 -8.54 21.13
C VAL A 31 -6.14 -7.80 20.23
N SER A 32 -5.34 -6.92 20.82
CA SER A 32 -4.19 -6.33 20.12
C SER A 32 -3.18 -7.42 19.75
N HIS A 33 -2.54 -7.28 18.59
CA HIS A 33 -1.50 -8.20 18.15
C HIS A 33 -0.23 -7.43 17.80
N GLY A 34 0.12 -7.26 16.53
CA GLY A 34 1.30 -6.50 16.15
C GLY A 34 1.16 -5.01 16.44
N ALA A 35 2.08 -4.48 17.23
CA ALA A 35 2.21 -3.07 17.58
C ALA A 35 3.54 -2.52 17.07
N GLY A 36 3.55 -1.29 16.57
CA GLY A 36 4.77 -0.63 16.12
C GLY A 36 4.68 0.88 16.19
N VAL A 37 5.63 1.45 16.91
CA VAL A 37 5.76 2.89 17.13
C VAL A 37 7.16 3.31 16.70
N SER A 38 7.29 4.48 16.07
CA SER A 38 8.57 5.12 15.81
C SER A 38 8.69 6.29 16.78
N ILE A 39 9.86 6.45 17.39
CA ILE A 39 10.20 7.61 18.21
C ILE A 39 11.58 8.13 17.80
N THR A 40 11.83 9.42 18.06
CA THR A 40 13.15 10.05 17.99
C THR A 40 13.51 10.57 19.37
N LEU A 41 14.67 10.17 19.87
CA LEU A 41 15.24 10.66 21.12
C LEU A 41 16.01 11.96 20.86
N ASP A 42 15.90 12.92 21.77
CA ASP A 42 16.69 14.15 21.82
C ASP A 42 18.00 13.94 22.58
N ASP A 43 18.79 13.00 22.09
CA ASP A 43 19.95 12.45 22.79
C ASP A 43 21.29 12.84 22.14
N ASP A 44 21.28 13.76 21.16
CA ASP A 44 22.44 14.07 20.31
C ASP A 44 23.15 12.79 19.80
N VAL A 45 22.33 11.82 19.34
CA VAL A 45 22.76 10.49 18.88
C VAL A 45 23.57 9.67 19.89
N ALA A 46 23.49 9.95 21.20
CA ALA A 46 24.21 9.25 22.26
C ALA A 46 23.90 7.75 22.31
N VAL A 47 22.64 7.36 22.22
CA VAL A 47 22.20 5.96 22.22
C VAL A 47 22.79 5.21 21.02
N TYR A 48 22.67 5.79 19.82
CA TYR A 48 23.26 5.20 18.62
C TYR A 48 24.79 5.09 18.74
N ASN A 49 25.47 6.14 19.22
CA ASN A 49 26.92 6.16 19.38
C ASN A 49 27.39 5.11 20.40
N ALA A 50 26.68 4.92 21.51
CA ALA A 50 27.00 3.91 22.51
C ALA A 50 26.94 2.49 21.93
N LEU A 51 25.90 2.17 21.15
CA LEU A 51 25.81 0.89 20.43
C LEU A 51 26.92 0.73 19.39
N ARG A 52 27.21 1.79 18.62
CA ARG A 52 28.30 1.77 17.63
C ARG A 52 29.66 1.55 18.29
N ASP A 53 29.90 2.16 19.43
CA ASP A 53 31.17 2.06 20.15
C ASP A 53 31.31 0.67 20.81
N LEU A 54 30.23 0.12 21.36
CA LEU A 54 30.17 -1.30 21.77
C LEU A 54 30.51 -2.23 20.61
N TRP A 55 30.05 -1.92 19.40
CA TRP A 55 30.20 -2.79 18.23
C TRP A 55 31.66 -2.84 17.79
N ARG A 56 32.31 -1.67 17.83
CA ARG A 56 33.75 -1.52 17.59
C ARG A 56 34.59 -2.15 18.70
N GLN A 57 34.19 -2.00 19.97
CA GLN A 57 34.89 -2.58 21.12
C GLN A 57 34.91 -4.12 21.07
N ARG A 58 33.83 -4.73 20.55
CA ARG A 58 33.70 -6.18 20.39
C ARG A 58 34.26 -6.71 19.06
N ASP A 59 34.84 -5.85 18.22
CA ASP A 59 35.39 -6.19 16.90
C ASP A 59 34.43 -7.03 16.02
N LEU A 60 33.16 -6.63 16.02
CA LEU A 60 32.10 -7.36 15.31
C LEU A 60 32.02 -6.93 13.84
N SER A 61 31.61 -7.87 12.99
CA SER A 61 31.25 -7.63 11.59
C SER A 61 29.74 -7.38 11.43
N PRO A 62 29.30 -6.72 10.33
CA PRO A 62 27.88 -6.53 10.08
C PRO A 62 27.20 -7.88 9.85
N GLY A 63 26.12 -8.13 10.59
CA GLY A 63 25.42 -9.41 10.60
C GLY A 63 25.75 -10.31 11.79
N ASP A 64 26.86 -10.06 12.50
CA ASP A 64 27.19 -10.81 13.71
C ASP A 64 26.12 -10.56 14.78
N GLU A 65 25.66 -11.66 15.39
CA GLU A 65 24.64 -11.65 16.45
C GLU A 65 25.30 -11.97 17.78
N VAL A 66 25.12 -11.07 18.74
CA VAL A 66 25.67 -11.22 20.09
C VAL A 66 24.61 -10.93 21.13
N VAL A 67 24.77 -11.50 22.32
CA VAL A 67 23.90 -11.21 23.46
C VAL A 67 24.42 -9.96 24.17
N LEU A 68 23.51 -9.03 24.46
CA LEU A 68 23.79 -7.83 25.26
C LEU A 68 23.24 -7.93 26.68
N ALA A 69 22.11 -8.61 26.87
CA ALA A 69 21.57 -8.98 28.16
C ALA A 69 21.08 -10.44 28.08
N ASP A 70 21.57 -11.31 28.96
CA ASP A 70 21.27 -12.74 29.02
C ASP A 70 20.31 -13.15 30.14
N ASP A 71 19.89 -12.18 30.95
CA ASP A 71 18.90 -12.27 32.02
C ASP A 71 18.02 -11.00 32.02
N PHE A 72 17.29 -10.79 30.94
CA PHE A 72 16.45 -9.61 30.75
C PHE A 72 15.09 -9.80 31.42
N ASP A 73 15.00 -9.39 32.68
CA ASP A 73 13.78 -9.46 33.49
C ASP A 73 12.78 -8.35 33.10
N VAL A 74 11.54 -8.76 32.81
CA VAL A 74 10.44 -7.85 32.45
C VAL A 74 9.12 -8.31 33.08
N ASP A 75 8.30 -7.35 33.49
CA ASP A 75 7.06 -7.61 34.22
C ASP A 75 5.94 -8.27 33.38
N TYR A 76 6.07 -8.26 32.06
CA TYR A 76 5.05 -8.71 31.11
C TYR A 76 5.32 -10.12 30.54
N LEU A 77 6.40 -10.79 30.93
CA LEU A 77 6.74 -12.16 30.55
C LEU A 77 7.43 -12.89 31.70
N ASP A 78 6.90 -14.05 32.08
CA ASP A 78 7.48 -14.92 33.11
C ASP A 78 8.36 -16.01 32.45
N ASP A 79 9.43 -15.58 31.79
CA ASP A 79 10.32 -16.43 30.98
C ASP A 79 11.81 -16.06 31.18
N ASP A 80 12.72 -17.00 30.95
CA ASP A 80 14.15 -16.70 30.79
C ASP A 80 14.37 -15.97 29.46
N LEU A 81 14.74 -14.69 29.50
CA LEU A 81 14.80 -13.84 28.32
C LEU A 81 16.19 -13.25 28.09
N ALA A 82 16.52 -13.06 26.80
CA ALA A 82 17.74 -12.41 26.36
C ALA A 82 17.49 -11.37 25.25
N LEU A 83 18.31 -10.33 25.24
CA LEU A 83 18.39 -9.34 24.17
C LEU A 83 19.56 -9.65 23.25
N LEU A 84 19.22 -10.09 22.03
CA LEU A 84 20.17 -10.31 20.96
C LEU A 84 20.33 -9.06 20.13
N TRP A 85 21.57 -8.73 19.80
CA TRP A 85 21.94 -7.54 19.08
C TRP A 85 22.66 -7.88 17.77
N THR A 86 22.24 -7.24 16.69
CA THR A 86 22.91 -7.31 15.38
C THR A 86 23.07 -5.93 14.78
N SER A 87 24.08 -5.75 13.93
CA SER A 87 24.23 -4.56 13.08
C SER A 87 23.99 -4.90 11.61
N SER A 88 23.46 -3.97 10.82
CA SER A 88 23.31 -4.12 9.38
C SER A 88 23.54 -2.81 8.66
N LYS A 89 23.98 -2.86 7.40
CA LYS A 89 24.12 -1.67 6.55
C LYS A 89 22.80 -0.89 6.46
N TRP A 90 22.88 0.43 6.53
CA TRP A 90 21.74 1.32 6.35
C TRP A 90 21.76 1.94 4.96
N LYS A 91 20.59 2.35 4.45
CA LYS A 91 20.46 2.91 3.10
C LYS A 91 21.06 4.32 2.96
N ALA A 92 21.32 4.98 4.08
CA ALA A 92 21.90 6.31 4.12
C ALA A 92 23.35 6.29 4.59
N GLY A 93 24.05 7.36 4.25
CA GLY A 93 25.44 7.58 4.59
C GLY A 93 25.78 9.06 4.55
N MET A 94 27.07 9.38 4.62
CA MET A 94 27.53 10.76 4.56
C MET A 94 28.90 10.80 3.89
N ASP A 95 29.14 11.82 3.06
CA ASP A 95 30.49 12.15 2.61
C ASP A 95 31.18 13.02 3.66
N ARG A 96 32.37 12.59 4.10
CA ARG A 96 33.20 13.31 5.07
C ARG A 96 34.50 13.83 4.46
N GLY A 97 34.50 14.12 3.16
CA GLY A 97 35.66 14.64 2.41
C GLY A 97 36.59 13.56 1.85
N HIS A 98 36.25 12.28 2.04
CA HIS A 98 36.99 11.13 1.52
C HIS A 98 36.06 10.15 0.79
N GLY A 99 34.99 10.67 0.22
CA GLY A 99 33.93 9.91 -0.43
C GLY A 99 32.83 9.50 0.54
N TRP A 100 31.68 9.19 -0.06
CA TRP A 100 30.49 8.77 0.64
C TRP A 100 30.71 7.46 1.40
N LYS A 101 30.43 7.45 2.69
CA LYS A 101 30.48 6.26 3.53
C LYS A 101 29.10 5.91 4.07
N GLN A 102 28.74 4.64 3.87
CA GLN A 102 27.50 4.07 4.36
C GLN A 102 27.49 3.98 5.89
N TRP A 103 26.36 4.31 6.49
CA TRP A 103 26.13 4.12 7.92
C TRP A 103 25.50 2.76 8.21
N TYR A 104 25.39 2.42 9.49
CA TYR A 104 24.78 1.18 9.94
C TYR A 104 23.53 1.48 10.76
N LYS A 105 22.69 0.46 10.91
CA LYS A 105 21.57 0.45 11.84
C LYS A 105 21.73 -0.75 12.77
N HIS A 106 21.34 -0.55 14.02
CA HIS A 106 21.42 -1.58 15.05
C HIS A 106 20.04 -2.20 15.26
N HIS A 107 20.00 -3.50 15.57
CA HIS A 107 18.77 -4.22 15.87
C HIS A 107 18.89 -4.89 17.23
N LEU A 108 17.93 -4.66 18.10
CA LEU A 108 17.76 -5.45 19.33
C LEU A 108 16.55 -6.36 19.16
N LYS A 109 16.66 -7.61 19.61
CA LYS A 109 15.61 -8.64 19.47
C LYS A 109 15.48 -9.40 20.79
N LEU A 110 14.27 -9.43 21.32
CA LEU A 110 13.94 -10.28 22.47
C LEU A 110 13.85 -11.74 22.05
N ARG A 111 14.44 -12.64 22.84
CA ARG A 111 14.42 -14.09 22.65
C ARG A 111 14.24 -14.83 23.97
N HIS A 112 13.53 -15.94 23.90
CA HIS A 112 13.49 -16.91 24.98
C HIS A 112 14.79 -17.71 24.98
N VAL A 113 15.42 -17.85 26.14
CA VAL A 113 16.63 -18.65 26.36
C VAL A 113 16.21 -20.10 26.58
N VAL A 114 16.60 -20.99 25.68
CA VAL A 114 16.36 -22.43 25.85
C VAL A 114 17.61 -23.05 26.43
N ARG A 115 17.53 -23.51 27.67
CA ARG A 115 18.62 -24.20 28.37
C ARG A 115 18.49 -25.71 28.23
N ASP A 116 19.62 -26.40 28.28
CA ASP A 116 19.64 -27.86 28.41
C ASP A 116 19.16 -28.25 29.83
N PRO A 117 18.14 -29.11 29.97
CA PRO A 117 17.61 -29.48 31.28
C PRO A 117 18.60 -30.22 32.19
N GLU A 118 19.61 -30.90 31.63
CA GLU A 118 20.56 -31.71 32.39
C GLU A 118 21.79 -30.90 32.80
N THR A 119 22.28 -30.02 31.92
CA THR A 119 23.51 -29.24 32.16
C THR A 119 23.26 -27.79 32.58
N GLY A 120 22.06 -27.24 32.31
CA GLY A 120 21.73 -25.82 32.53
C GLY A 120 22.37 -24.87 31.50
N GLU A 121 23.15 -25.38 30.55
CA GLU A 121 23.82 -24.58 29.53
C GLU A 121 22.83 -24.04 28.49
N ILE A 122 23.11 -22.85 27.95
CA ILE A 122 22.25 -22.26 26.91
C ILE A 122 22.40 -23.07 25.62
N LYS A 123 21.30 -23.68 25.18
CA LYS A 123 21.23 -24.47 23.96
C LYS A 123 20.91 -23.62 22.74
N THR A 124 19.92 -22.73 22.83
CA THR A 124 19.51 -21.87 21.71
C THR A 124 18.64 -20.69 22.16
N TYR A 125 18.46 -19.72 21.27
CA TYR A 125 17.56 -18.57 21.45
C TYR A 125 16.39 -18.68 20.50
N ARG A 126 15.16 -18.72 21.02
CA ARG A 126 13.93 -18.86 20.20
C ARG A 126 13.10 -17.60 20.21
N LYS A 127 12.31 -17.41 19.15
CA LYS A 127 11.30 -16.34 19.12
C LYS A 127 10.22 -16.67 20.15
N ASN A 128 9.91 -15.70 20.99
CA ASN A 128 8.77 -15.73 21.90
C ASN A 128 7.52 -15.19 21.15
N PRO A 129 6.31 -15.77 21.32
CA PRO A 129 5.10 -15.18 20.75
C PRO A 129 4.85 -13.73 21.19
N VAL A 130 5.19 -13.35 22.43
CA VAL A 130 5.38 -11.94 22.79
C VAL A 130 6.76 -11.51 22.33
N SER A 131 6.80 -10.63 21.35
CA SER A 131 8.02 -10.23 20.68
C SER A 131 8.38 -8.78 20.97
N LEU A 132 9.67 -8.46 20.92
CA LEU A 132 10.17 -7.10 20.88
C LEU A 132 11.33 -7.04 19.90
N ARG A 133 11.28 -6.05 19.02
CA ARG A 133 12.34 -5.72 18.09
C ARG A 133 12.50 -4.20 18.03
N LEU A 134 13.72 -3.73 18.23
CA LEU A 134 14.09 -2.34 18.06
C LEU A 134 14.99 -2.22 16.83
N THR A 135 14.77 -1.20 16.01
CA THR A 135 15.71 -0.76 14.97
C THR A 135 16.17 0.64 15.32
N ILE A 136 17.46 0.78 15.61
CA ILE A 136 18.09 2.02 16.06
C ILE A 136 18.89 2.63 14.91
N GLU A 137 18.53 3.85 14.53
CA GLU A 137 19.08 4.59 13.39
C GLU A 137 19.49 6.00 13.84
N PRO A 138 20.60 6.57 13.35
CA PRO A 138 20.95 7.95 13.63
C PRO A 138 20.16 8.90 12.72
N GLN A 139 19.78 10.06 13.25
CA GLN A 139 19.24 11.20 12.51
C GLN A 139 20.22 12.36 12.68
N ILE A 140 20.99 12.68 11.64
CA ILE A 140 22.01 13.72 11.66
C ILE A 140 21.94 14.48 10.34
N THR A 141 22.07 15.81 10.41
CA THR A 141 22.09 16.68 9.24
C THR A 141 23.23 16.30 8.29
N GLY A 142 22.95 16.34 6.99
CA GLY A 142 23.90 15.98 5.94
C GLY A 142 23.98 14.49 5.63
N LEU A 143 23.12 13.66 6.24
CA LEU A 143 22.90 12.30 5.75
C LEU A 143 22.28 12.33 4.35
N THR A 144 22.84 11.54 3.44
CA THR A 144 22.34 11.37 2.07
C THR A 144 22.15 9.91 1.72
N TYR A 145 21.20 9.64 0.83
CA TYR A 145 21.08 8.37 0.13
C TYR A 145 22.20 8.24 -0.91
N LYS A 146 22.38 7.02 -1.45
CA LYS A 146 23.43 6.75 -2.45
C LYS A 146 23.24 7.53 -3.76
N ASP A 147 22.02 7.96 -4.06
CA ASP A 147 21.67 8.80 -5.20
C ASP A 147 21.97 10.29 -4.97
N GLY A 148 22.46 10.67 -3.79
CA GLY A 148 22.79 12.04 -3.41
C GLY A 148 21.63 12.81 -2.78
N ASN A 149 20.41 12.26 -2.77
CA ASN A 149 19.26 12.92 -2.14
C ASN A 149 19.44 12.95 -0.62
N GLU A 150 19.09 14.08 0.01
CA GLU A 150 19.16 14.22 1.46
C GLU A 150 18.15 13.30 2.15
N VAL A 151 18.56 12.75 3.29
CA VAL A 151 17.65 12.01 4.16
C VAL A 151 16.74 13.01 4.86
N HIS A 152 15.45 12.91 4.58
CA HIS A 152 14.45 13.70 5.29
C HIS A 152 14.37 13.30 6.77
N LEU A 153 14.60 14.28 7.66
CA LEU A 153 14.58 14.13 9.13
C LEU A 153 13.37 14.91 9.70
N PRO A 154 12.13 14.39 9.60
CA PRO A 154 10.91 15.15 9.91
C PRO A 154 10.83 15.66 11.37
N PHE A 155 11.59 15.04 12.27
CA PHE A 155 11.59 15.37 13.70
C PHE A 155 12.97 15.85 14.19
N GLY A 156 13.84 16.27 13.27
CA GLY A 156 15.18 16.76 13.58
C GLY A 156 16.21 15.67 13.88
N GLU A 157 17.35 16.08 14.44
CA GLU A 157 18.48 15.21 14.77
C GLU A 157 18.24 14.37 16.04
N GLY A 158 19.06 13.33 16.26
CA GLY A 158 18.99 12.44 17.42
C GLY A 158 18.92 10.96 17.04
N THR A 159 18.62 10.09 18.00
CA THR A 159 18.48 8.65 17.74
C THR A 159 17.04 8.28 17.42
N ARG A 160 16.77 7.79 16.21
CA ARG A 160 15.48 7.20 15.85
C ARG A 160 15.42 5.74 16.28
N VAL A 161 14.35 5.38 16.98
CA VAL A 161 14.04 4.01 17.39
C VAL A 161 12.72 3.60 16.76
N ASN A 162 12.76 2.66 15.81
CA ASN A 162 11.56 1.98 15.32
C ASN A 162 11.32 0.75 16.19
N ILE A 163 10.23 0.76 16.93
CA ILE A 163 9.80 -0.25 17.89
C ILE A 163 8.78 -1.14 17.20
N GLN A 164 8.94 -2.45 17.31
CA GLN A 164 7.95 -3.45 16.92
C GLN A 164 7.78 -4.46 18.05
N THR A 165 6.56 -4.65 18.53
CA THR A 165 6.22 -5.60 19.59
C THR A 165 4.88 -6.27 19.33
N THR A 166 4.46 -7.19 20.19
CA THR A 166 3.15 -7.84 20.13
C THR A 166 2.40 -7.76 21.46
N TYR A 167 1.07 -7.80 21.40
CA TYR A 167 0.17 -7.84 22.55
C TYR A 167 0.38 -6.65 23.51
N CYS A 168 0.24 -5.44 22.98
CA CYS A 168 0.24 -4.19 23.74
C CYS A 168 -1.13 -3.55 23.61
N GLU A 169 -1.85 -3.44 24.72
CA GLU A 169 -3.19 -2.83 24.75
C GLU A 169 -3.12 -1.30 24.82
N ARG A 170 -2.01 -0.75 25.35
CA ARG A 170 -1.77 0.70 25.45
C ARG A 170 -0.52 1.09 24.68
N GLY A 171 -0.57 2.21 23.97
CA GLY A 171 0.58 2.74 23.21
C GLY A 171 1.81 3.01 24.09
N THR A 172 1.61 3.43 25.34
CA THR A 172 2.70 3.64 26.30
C THR A 172 3.47 2.37 26.63
N GLN A 173 2.83 1.20 26.63
CA GLN A 173 3.51 -0.09 26.85
C GLN A 173 4.53 -0.36 25.75
N VAL A 174 4.24 0.02 24.51
CA VAL A 174 5.17 -0.15 23.38
C VAL A 174 6.46 0.64 23.63
N VAL A 175 6.34 1.87 24.11
CA VAL A 175 7.47 2.76 24.41
C VAL A 175 8.24 2.26 25.63
N THR A 176 7.55 1.93 26.72
CA THR A 176 8.18 1.41 27.96
C THR A 176 9.05 0.19 27.67
N ARG A 177 8.53 -0.82 26.95
CA ARG A 177 9.29 -2.01 26.55
C ARG A 177 10.56 -1.67 25.78
N ALA A 178 10.52 -0.64 24.94
CA ALA A 178 11.68 -0.22 24.17
C ALA A 178 12.74 0.46 25.03
N LEU A 179 12.33 1.33 25.96
CA LEU A 179 13.24 2.02 26.88
C LEU A 179 13.93 1.04 27.83
N GLU A 180 13.18 0.10 28.43
CA GLU A 180 13.72 -0.97 29.28
C GLU A 180 14.74 -1.83 28.54
N ALA A 181 14.43 -2.22 27.29
CA ALA A 181 15.35 -3.01 26.48
C ALA A 181 16.61 -2.21 26.08
N LEU A 182 16.51 -0.91 25.85
CA LEU A 182 17.67 -0.06 25.57
C LEU A 182 18.55 0.12 26.80
N ASP A 183 17.96 0.39 27.96
CA ASP A 183 18.68 0.54 29.22
C ASP A 183 19.44 -0.75 29.57
N ALA A 184 18.75 -1.90 29.53
CA ALA A 184 19.37 -3.20 29.75
C ALA A 184 20.49 -3.51 28.75
N ALA A 185 20.28 -3.23 27.46
CA ALA A 185 21.29 -3.48 26.43
C ALA A 185 22.52 -2.58 26.55
N LEU A 186 22.36 -1.35 27.04
CA LEU A 186 23.44 -0.38 27.22
C LEU A 186 24.14 -0.52 28.57
N GLY A 187 23.51 -1.16 29.57
CA GLY A 187 24.07 -1.38 30.90
C GLY A 187 24.44 -0.05 31.59
N GLY A 188 23.54 0.94 31.50
CA GLY A 188 23.72 2.27 32.12
C GLY A 188 24.74 3.19 31.45
N ARG A 189 25.24 2.86 30.25
CA ARG A 189 26.18 3.72 29.48
C ARG A 189 25.57 5.05 29.04
N VAL A 190 24.26 5.07 28.85
CA VAL A 190 23.45 6.25 28.50
C VAL A 190 22.23 6.19 29.39
N ASN A 191 21.93 7.28 30.09
CA ASN A 191 20.66 7.41 30.79
C ASN A 191 19.59 7.80 29.78
N ILE A 192 18.54 7.01 29.65
CA ILE A 192 17.45 7.26 28.70
C ILE A 192 16.16 7.38 29.50
N ASP A 193 15.50 8.52 29.41
CA ASP A 193 14.20 8.77 30.03
C ASP A 193 13.11 8.98 28.96
N ALA A 194 11.85 8.78 29.35
CA ALA A 194 10.71 9.13 28.50
C ALA A 194 10.69 10.64 28.14
N SER A 195 11.27 11.50 28.96
CA SER A 195 11.45 12.93 28.67
C SER A 195 12.38 13.20 27.49
N ASP A 196 13.27 12.27 27.16
CA ASP A 196 14.17 12.41 26.02
C ASP A 196 13.44 12.16 24.69
N ILE A 197 12.18 11.69 24.72
CA ILE A 197 11.40 11.48 23.50
C ILE A 197 10.90 12.83 22.98
N LYS A 198 11.24 13.13 21.72
CA LYS A 198 10.61 14.23 20.98
C LYS A 198 9.15 13.87 20.76
N GLN A 199 8.24 14.44 21.54
CA GLN A 199 6.84 14.00 21.61
C GLN A 199 6.20 13.86 20.22
N GLU A 200 6.32 14.87 19.37
CA GLU A 200 5.78 14.87 18.00
C GLU A 200 6.28 13.74 17.09
N SER A 201 7.41 13.11 17.42
CA SER A 201 7.99 12.01 16.67
C SER A 201 7.32 10.66 16.94
N ALA A 202 6.51 10.55 18.01
CA ALA A 202 5.86 9.32 18.43
C ALA A 202 4.72 8.96 17.47
N ARG A 203 5.03 8.11 16.47
CA ARG A 203 4.11 7.77 15.37
C ARG A 203 3.81 6.28 15.31
N ILE A 204 2.54 5.94 15.19
CA ILE A 204 2.04 4.57 15.08
C ILE A 204 2.18 4.14 13.61
N TRP A 205 3.17 3.30 13.31
CA TRP A 205 3.36 2.75 11.96
C TRP A 205 2.85 1.31 11.82
N LYS A 206 2.52 0.66 12.95
CA LYS A 206 1.83 -0.62 12.97
C LYS A 206 0.90 -0.74 14.19
N ALA A 207 -0.31 -1.21 13.95
CA ALA A 207 -1.29 -1.62 14.95
C ALA A 207 -2.15 -2.70 14.30
N GLU A 208 -2.49 -3.74 15.05
CA GLU A 208 -3.28 -4.88 14.58
C GLU A 208 -4.24 -5.30 15.70
N ALA A 209 -5.50 -5.60 15.34
CA ALA A 209 -6.51 -6.14 16.23
C ALA A 209 -7.15 -7.39 15.60
N HIS A 210 -7.46 -8.41 16.40
CA HIS A 210 -8.00 -9.66 15.86
C HIS A 210 -8.76 -10.51 16.86
N PHE A 211 -9.47 -11.51 16.33
CA PHE A 211 -9.81 -12.73 17.06
C PHE A 211 -9.66 -13.95 16.14
N ARG A 212 -9.77 -15.15 16.72
CA ARG A 212 -9.97 -16.40 15.97
C ARG A 212 -11.42 -16.82 15.99
N PHE A 213 -11.84 -17.50 14.94
CA PHE A 213 -13.21 -17.95 14.78
C PHE A 213 -13.29 -19.34 14.18
N ASP A 214 -14.42 -20.03 14.37
CA ASP A 214 -14.62 -21.41 13.94
C ASP A 214 -14.42 -21.55 12.42
N ILE A 215 -13.70 -22.60 12.02
CA ILE A 215 -13.33 -22.81 10.61
C ILE A 215 -14.55 -22.99 9.70
N ASN A 216 -15.68 -23.45 10.25
CA ASN A 216 -16.94 -23.60 9.51
C ASN A 216 -17.51 -22.25 9.05
N ARG A 217 -17.15 -21.14 9.71
CA ARG A 217 -17.53 -19.79 9.30
C ARG A 217 -16.60 -19.18 8.24
N LYS A 218 -15.47 -19.82 7.93
CA LYS A 218 -14.43 -19.28 7.02
C LYS A 218 -15.00 -18.76 5.72
N GLN A 219 -15.86 -19.55 5.07
CA GLN A 219 -16.43 -19.17 3.77
C GLN A 219 -17.37 -17.96 3.85
N ALA A 220 -18.10 -17.79 4.96
CA ALA A 220 -18.95 -16.62 5.16
C ALA A 220 -18.11 -15.35 5.33
N VAL A 221 -17.03 -15.41 6.12
CA VAL A 221 -16.11 -14.29 6.33
C VAL A 221 -15.37 -13.93 5.04
N VAL A 222 -14.85 -14.92 4.31
CA VAL A 222 -14.17 -14.72 3.01
C VAL A 222 -15.10 -14.02 2.03
N ARG A 223 -16.35 -14.48 1.88
CA ARG A 223 -17.34 -13.82 1.02
C ARG A 223 -17.65 -12.40 1.49
N SER A 224 -17.78 -12.19 2.81
CA SER A 224 -18.03 -10.86 3.38
C SER A 224 -16.93 -9.88 2.98
N LEU A 225 -15.65 -10.28 3.13
CA LEU A 225 -14.49 -9.49 2.73
C LEU A 225 -14.43 -9.27 1.21
N GLN A 226 -14.66 -10.30 0.40
CA GLN A 226 -14.67 -10.16 -1.06
C GLN A 226 -15.74 -9.17 -1.52
N HIS A 227 -16.94 -9.23 -0.96
CA HIS A 227 -17.99 -8.24 -1.24
C HIS A 227 -17.60 -6.84 -0.76
N THR A 228 -16.95 -6.71 0.40
CA THR A 228 -16.39 -5.42 0.85
C THR A 228 -15.40 -4.87 -0.19
N GLY A 229 -14.41 -5.67 -0.61
CA GLY A 229 -13.45 -5.28 -1.65
C GLY A 229 -14.14 -4.82 -2.93
N LYS A 230 -15.16 -5.56 -3.39
CA LYS A 230 -15.94 -5.17 -4.57
C LYS A 230 -16.58 -3.78 -4.47
N LEU A 231 -16.98 -3.36 -3.28
CA LEU A 231 -17.68 -2.09 -3.04
C LEU A 231 -16.75 -0.90 -2.81
N ILE A 232 -15.58 -1.11 -2.18
CA ILE A 232 -14.73 0.00 -1.72
C ILE A 232 -13.26 -0.07 -2.15
N ASP A 233 -12.85 -1.12 -2.86
CA ASP A 233 -11.50 -1.21 -3.42
C ASP A 233 -11.51 -0.73 -4.87
N VAL A 234 -10.44 -0.02 -5.24
CA VAL A 234 -10.19 0.46 -6.60
C VAL A 234 -8.71 0.27 -6.89
N GLY A 235 -8.42 -0.73 -7.72
CA GLY A 235 -7.06 -1.03 -8.14
C GLY A 235 -7.07 -1.95 -9.35
N GLY A 236 -6.44 -1.53 -10.44
CA GLY A 236 -6.37 -2.30 -11.68
C GLY A 236 -5.54 -3.58 -11.52
N ARG A 237 -5.79 -4.53 -12.41
CA ARG A 237 -5.27 -5.91 -12.38
C ARG A 237 -3.78 -6.06 -12.01
N SER A 238 -2.91 -5.10 -12.26
CA SER A 238 -1.48 -5.23 -11.91
C SER A 238 -1.19 -5.32 -10.41
N GLU A 239 -1.93 -4.61 -9.55
CA GLU A 239 -1.81 -4.77 -8.09
C GLU A 239 -2.59 -6.00 -7.61
N LEU A 240 -3.74 -6.29 -8.23
CA LEU A 240 -4.56 -7.47 -7.91
C LEU A 240 -3.90 -8.80 -8.33
N ASP A 241 -3.12 -8.86 -9.41
CA ASP A 241 -2.54 -10.09 -9.95
C ASP A 241 -1.22 -10.48 -9.25
N GLU A 242 -0.36 -9.51 -8.87
CA GLU A 242 0.76 -9.80 -7.94
C GLU A 242 0.24 -10.29 -6.58
N TYR A 243 -0.96 -9.84 -6.20
CA TYR A 243 -1.60 -10.17 -4.93
C TYR A 243 -2.35 -11.50 -4.97
N ARG A 244 -3.01 -11.85 -6.07
CA ARG A 244 -3.56 -13.18 -6.36
C ARG A 244 -2.44 -14.23 -6.46
N ARG A 245 -1.25 -13.87 -6.97
CA ARG A 245 -0.06 -14.74 -6.91
C ARG A 245 0.38 -15.06 -5.49
N ARG A 246 0.21 -14.14 -4.52
CA ARG A 246 0.47 -14.41 -3.09
C ARG A 246 -0.66 -15.22 -2.42
N GLN A 247 -1.90 -15.12 -2.89
CA GLN A 247 -2.98 -16.04 -2.47
C GLN A 247 -2.69 -17.49 -2.89
N GLN A 248 -2.03 -17.71 -4.03
CA GLN A 248 -1.64 -19.06 -4.49
C GLN A 248 -0.63 -19.78 -3.60
N GLU A 249 0.09 -19.09 -2.70
CA GLU A 249 0.98 -19.76 -1.75
C GLU A 249 0.23 -20.46 -0.60
N GLY A 250 -1.09 -20.27 -0.45
CA GLY A 250 -1.95 -21.08 0.43
C GLY A 250 -2.11 -20.59 1.88
N TRP A 251 -1.77 -19.34 2.19
CA TRP A 251 -1.74 -18.80 3.57
C TRP A 251 -2.82 -17.75 3.84
N LEU A 252 -3.21 -16.99 2.81
CA LEU A 252 -4.11 -15.84 2.89
C LEU A 252 -5.40 -16.17 2.13
N GLU A 253 -6.50 -16.26 2.85
CA GLU A 253 -7.80 -16.70 2.31
C GLU A 253 -8.58 -15.53 1.70
N ALA A 254 -8.52 -14.36 2.34
CA ALA A 254 -9.08 -13.12 1.83
C ALA A 254 -8.35 -11.92 2.42
N ARG A 255 -8.29 -10.82 1.67
CA ARG A 255 -7.66 -9.58 2.10
C ARG A 255 -8.24 -8.40 1.34
N VAL A 256 -8.58 -7.34 2.05
CA VAL A 256 -8.98 -6.03 1.51
C VAL A 256 -8.09 -4.96 2.12
N GLU A 257 -7.55 -4.09 1.28
CA GLU A 257 -6.79 -2.92 1.68
C GLU A 257 -7.43 -1.70 1.04
N SER A 258 -7.85 -0.72 1.83
CA SER A 258 -8.52 0.47 1.32
C SER A 258 -8.42 1.62 2.33
N ASP A 259 -8.38 2.85 1.85
CA ASP A 259 -8.58 4.07 2.62
C ASP A 259 -10.06 4.53 2.62
N ARG A 260 -10.93 3.78 1.93
CA ARG A 260 -12.35 4.14 1.72
C ARG A 260 -13.34 3.32 2.54
N PHE A 261 -12.94 2.89 3.74
CA PHE A 261 -13.88 2.21 4.65
C PHE A 261 -15.00 3.14 5.10
N ASP A 262 -14.83 4.46 4.99
CA ASP A 262 -15.87 5.45 5.23
C ASP A 262 -17.11 5.28 4.32
N HIS A 263 -16.91 4.77 3.09
CA HIS A 263 -18.02 4.42 2.21
C HIS A 263 -18.95 3.39 2.88
N LEU A 264 -18.42 2.48 3.71
CA LEU A 264 -19.19 1.48 4.46
C LEU A 264 -19.82 2.03 5.76
N GLY A 265 -19.75 3.33 6.01
CA GLY A 265 -20.36 3.98 7.18
C GLY A 265 -19.46 4.06 8.40
N PHE A 266 -18.15 3.92 8.21
CA PHE A 266 -17.17 4.22 9.24
C PHE A 266 -16.65 5.65 9.10
N ASP A 267 -15.92 6.17 10.09
CA ASP A 267 -15.28 7.49 9.97
C ASP A 267 -14.15 7.50 8.93
N GLU A 268 -13.93 8.65 8.27
CA GLU A 268 -12.79 8.86 7.38
C GLU A 268 -11.48 8.92 8.18
N VAL A 269 -10.42 8.31 7.64
CA VAL A 269 -9.09 8.28 8.25
C VAL A 269 -8.00 8.68 7.24
N GLY A 270 -6.91 9.29 7.72
CA GLY A 270 -5.81 9.74 6.87
C GLY A 270 -4.81 8.64 6.46
N TYR A 271 -5.18 7.36 6.53
CA TYR A 271 -4.32 6.22 6.24
C TYR A 271 -5.11 5.05 5.69
N SER A 272 -4.44 4.14 4.97
CA SER A 272 -5.09 2.93 4.47
C SER A 272 -5.27 1.90 5.59
N GLU A 273 -6.36 1.17 5.56
CA GLU A 273 -6.67 0.11 6.50
C GLU A 273 -6.62 -1.24 5.78
N LEU A 274 -6.21 -2.28 6.50
CA LEU A 274 -6.06 -3.63 5.97
C LEU A 274 -6.93 -4.57 6.80
N LEU A 275 -7.85 -5.28 6.15
CA LEU A 275 -8.59 -6.39 6.76
C LEU A 275 -8.20 -7.70 6.07
N LYS A 276 -7.87 -8.73 6.85
CA LYS A 276 -7.40 -10.01 6.31
C LYS A 276 -7.90 -11.21 7.10
N VAL A 277 -8.15 -12.30 6.38
CA VAL A 277 -8.38 -13.63 6.92
C VAL A 277 -7.25 -14.53 6.50
N TYR A 278 -6.56 -15.15 7.46
CA TYR A 278 -5.47 -16.07 7.18
C TYR A 278 -5.45 -17.27 8.12
N GLN A 279 -4.80 -18.34 7.67
CA GLN A 279 -4.55 -19.56 8.43
C GLN A 279 -3.04 -19.83 8.48
N THR A 280 -2.60 -20.59 9.49
CA THR A 280 -1.21 -21.08 9.51
C THR A 280 -1.02 -22.15 8.44
N GLY A 281 0.14 -22.21 7.79
CA GLY A 281 0.36 -23.12 6.65
C GLY A 281 0.19 -24.61 6.93
N ASN A 282 0.21 -25.04 8.21
CA ASN A 282 -0.02 -26.43 8.62
C ASN A 282 -1.35 -26.67 9.33
N TRP A 283 -2.34 -25.78 9.17
CA TRP A 283 -3.62 -25.83 9.88
C TRP A 283 -4.37 -27.17 9.68
N SER A 284 -4.30 -27.75 8.49
CA SER A 284 -4.98 -29.00 8.13
C SER A 284 -4.42 -30.24 8.84
N ASN A 285 -3.17 -30.16 9.32
CA ASN A 285 -2.52 -31.22 10.08
C ASN A 285 -2.73 -31.08 11.59
N ARG A 286 -3.38 -30.01 12.03
CA ARG A 286 -3.67 -29.74 13.44
C ARG A 286 -5.05 -30.27 13.81
N SER A 287 -5.19 -30.69 15.06
CA SER A 287 -6.48 -31.10 15.62
C SER A 287 -7.48 -29.93 15.59
N PRO A 288 -8.78 -30.15 15.38
CA PRO A 288 -9.81 -29.12 15.55
C PRO A 288 -9.86 -28.50 16.96
N SER A 289 -9.22 -29.11 17.95
CA SER A 289 -9.07 -28.53 19.29
C SER A 289 -7.88 -27.58 19.41
N ASP A 290 -6.98 -27.54 18.44
CA ASP A 290 -5.83 -26.63 18.40
C ASP A 290 -6.31 -25.27 17.84
N PRO A 291 -6.14 -24.14 18.56
CA PRO A 291 -6.55 -22.83 18.07
C PRO A 291 -5.94 -22.45 16.71
N LEU A 292 -4.75 -22.98 16.39
CA LEU A 292 -4.08 -22.75 15.13
C LEU A 292 -4.69 -23.54 13.96
N HIS A 293 -5.62 -24.47 14.20
CA HIS A 293 -6.49 -25.04 13.16
C HIS A 293 -7.45 -23.99 12.59
N HIS A 294 -7.85 -23.02 13.44
CA HIS A 294 -8.86 -22.05 13.14
C HIS A 294 -8.30 -20.78 12.48
N PRO A 295 -9.06 -20.17 11.54
CA PRO A 295 -8.68 -18.90 10.92
C PRO A 295 -8.70 -17.73 11.89
N LYS A 296 -7.96 -16.69 11.51
CA LYS A 296 -7.87 -15.41 12.21
C LYS A 296 -8.37 -14.29 11.30
N LEU A 297 -9.32 -13.49 11.79
CA LEU A 297 -9.77 -12.23 11.17
C LEU A 297 -9.02 -11.08 11.86
N GLU A 298 -8.21 -10.34 11.10
CA GLU A 298 -7.32 -9.30 11.63
C GLU A 298 -7.46 -8.01 10.83
N ALA A 299 -7.69 -6.89 11.53
CA ALA A 299 -7.57 -5.55 10.98
C ALA A 299 -6.21 -4.95 11.36
N ALA A 300 -5.65 -4.12 10.49
CA ALA A 300 -4.37 -3.46 10.69
C ALA A 300 -4.33 -2.09 10.01
N ILE A 301 -3.53 -1.17 10.56
CA ILE A 301 -3.14 0.02 9.79
C ILE A 301 -2.15 -0.36 8.69
N ASN A 302 -2.25 0.30 7.54
CA ASN A 302 -1.38 0.09 6.40
C ASN A 302 -1.13 1.43 5.66
N GLY A 303 -0.25 1.43 4.65
CA GLY A 303 -0.10 2.56 3.73
C GLY A 303 0.68 3.78 4.23
N THR A 304 0.67 4.09 5.53
CA THR A 304 1.25 5.36 6.03
C THR A 304 2.53 5.17 6.86
N LYS A 305 3.59 5.88 6.49
CA LYS A 305 4.90 5.88 7.18
C LYS A 305 5.38 7.30 7.42
N GLY A 306 6.15 7.50 8.48
CA GLY A 306 6.81 8.78 8.77
C GLY A 306 5.85 9.79 9.42
N SER A 307 5.91 11.06 8.99
CA SER A 307 5.19 12.17 9.61
C SER A 307 3.66 12.09 9.47
N ASN A 308 3.16 11.38 8.46
CA ASN A 308 1.73 11.29 8.18
C ASN A 308 1.03 10.19 8.99
N ALA A 309 1.80 9.35 9.69
CA ALA A 309 1.23 8.27 10.50
C ALA A 309 0.55 8.85 11.77
N PRO A 310 -0.48 8.17 12.31
CA PRO A 310 -1.16 8.61 13.52
C PRO A 310 -0.19 8.86 14.67
N HIS A 311 -0.44 9.88 15.48
CA HIS A 311 0.34 10.14 16.67
C HIS A 311 0.04 9.09 17.75
N LEU A 312 1.00 8.81 18.63
CA LEU A 312 0.84 7.82 19.70
C LEU A 312 -0.34 8.13 20.65
N SER A 313 -0.72 9.40 20.80
CA SER A 313 -1.89 9.80 21.59
C SER A 313 -3.22 9.31 21.00
N GLU A 314 -3.25 8.99 19.71
CA GLU A 314 -4.44 8.47 19.00
C GLU A 314 -4.52 6.92 19.10
N TRP A 315 -3.70 6.29 19.95
CA TRP A 315 -3.63 4.83 20.06
C TRP A 315 -4.98 4.19 20.34
N ASP A 316 -5.74 4.73 21.29
CA ASP A 316 -7.03 4.17 21.68
C ASP A 316 -8.06 4.32 20.56
N ASP A 317 -8.04 5.45 19.84
CA ASP A 317 -8.91 5.68 18.67
C ASP A 317 -8.58 4.72 17.52
N VAL A 318 -7.28 4.54 17.23
CA VAL A 318 -6.80 3.55 16.25
C VAL A 318 -7.23 2.14 16.63
N MET A 319 -7.04 1.73 17.89
CA MET A 319 -7.43 0.40 18.34
C MET A 319 -8.95 0.20 18.34
N PHE A 320 -9.72 1.21 18.74
CA PHE A 320 -11.18 1.21 18.66
C PHE A 320 -11.64 1.04 17.21
N ARG A 321 -11.04 1.76 16.27
CA ARG A 321 -11.32 1.66 14.85
C ARG A 321 -11.02 0.27 14.30
N LEU A 322 -9.83 -0.26 14.54
CA LEU A 322 -9.45 -1.60 14.07
C LEU A 322 -10.37 -2.69 14.64
N ARG A 323 -10.76 -2.59 15.91
CA ARG A 323 -11.71 -3.50 16.54
C ARG A 323 -13.10 -3.40 15.91
N SER A 324 -13.58 -2.18 15.67
CA SER A 324 -14.86 -1.93 14.99
C SER A 324 -14.90 -2.57 13.61
N LEU A 325 -13.81 -2.48 12.84
CA LEU A 325 -13.70 -3.14 11.54
C LEU A 325 -13.79 -4.66 11.65
N VAL A 326 -13.05 -5.27 12.59
CA VAL A 326 -13.10 -6.72 12.84
C VAL A 326 -14.51 -7.15 13.23
N CYS A 327 -15.12 -6.49 14.22
CA CYS A 327 -16.44 -6.81 14.74
C CYS A 327 -17.56 -6.60 13.72
N ALA A 328 -17.52 -5.51 12.93
CA ALA A 328 -18.53 -5.27 11.91
C ALA A 328 -18.48 -6.32 10.78
N HIS A 329 -17.29 -6.74 10.36
CA HIS A 329 -17.17 -7.80 9.36
C HIS A 329 -17.51 -9.19 9.92
N ALA A 330 -17.32 -9.40 11.21
CA ALA A 330 -17.82 -10.58 11.93
C ALA A 330 -19.34 -10.64 11.90
N GLU A 331 -19.99 -9.54 12.28
CA GLU A 331 -21.46 -9.38 12.29
C GLU A 331 -22.04 -9.64 10.89
N TRP A 332 -21.50 -9.00 9.85
CA TRP A 332 -21.94 -9.23 8.47
C TRP A 332 -21.71 -10.66 7.98
N ALA A 333 -20.71 -11.36 8.52
CA ALA A 333 -20.45 -12.76 8.21
C ALA A 333 -21.32 -13.72 9.05
N GLY A 334 -22.11 -13.22 10.00
CA GLY A 334 -22.90 -14.01 10.93
C GLY A 334 -22.06 -14.81 11.92
N ILE A 335 -20.93 -14.23 12.38
CA ILE A 335 -20.15 -14.75 13.51
C ILE A 335 -20.82 -14.33 14.81
N GLU A 336 -21.19 -15.32 15.62
CA GLU A 336 -21.68 -15.10 16.97
C GLU A 336 -20.58 -15.34 18.01
N GLU A 337 -20.82 -14.99 19.27
CA GLU A 337 -19.87 -15.23 20.36
C GLU A 337 -19.47 -16.71 20.47
N THR A 338 -20.39 -17.64 20.20
CA THR A 338 -20.14 -19.08 20.23
C THR A 338 -19.23 -19.57 19.10
N ASP A 339 -19.07 -18.78 18.04
CA ASP A 339 -18.15 -19.08 16.94
C ASP A 339 -16.72 -18.59 17.23
N LEU A 340 -16.48 -17.88 18.33
CA LEU A 340 -15.16 -17.39 18.69
C LEU A 340 -14.30 -18.50 19.31
N VAL A 341 -13.04 -18.55 18.90
CA VAL A 341 -12.10 -19.59 19.33
C VAL A 341 -11.05 -18.98 20.24
N ALA A 342 -10.90 -19.53 21.43
CA ALA A 342 -9.85 -19.13 22.36
C ALA A 342 -8.47 -19.56 21.87
N ASP A 343 -7.45 -18.75 22.12
CA ASP A 343 -6.04 -19.11 22.02
C ASP A 343 -5.25 -18.63 23.24
N ASP A 344 -3.92 -18.74 23.19
CA ASP A 344 -3.03 -18.39 24.30
C ASP A 344 -3.13 -16.92 24.73
N TYR A 345 -3.66 -16.03 23.89
CA TYR A 345 -3.71 -14.58 24.11
C TYR A 345 -5.12 -13.99 24.02
N PHE A 346 -6.07 -14.72 23.45
CA PHE A 346 -7.46 -14.33 23.32
C PHE A 346 -8.37 -15.40 23.91
N ASP A 347 -9.08 -15.09 24.99
CA ASP A 347 -10.13 -15.95 25.55
C ASP A 347 -11.47 -15.18 25.50
N PRO A 348 -12.41 -15.54 24.60
CA PRO A 348 -13.69 -14.86 24.46
C PRO A 348 -14.43 -14.67 25.79
N SER A 349 -14.33 -15.64 26.70
CA SER A 349 -15.03 -15.62 27.98
C SER A 349 -14.43 -14.66 29.02
N ARG A 350 -13.20 -14.19 28.78
CA ARG A 350 -12.45 -13.28 29.66
C ARG A 350 -12.19 -11.92 29.03
N GLN A 351 -12.38 -11.78 27.73
CA GLN A 351 -12.25 -10.49 27.07
C GLN A 351 -13.35 -9.54 27.56
N PRO A 352 -13.04 -8.23 27.70
CA PRO A 352 -14.08 -7.25 27.96
C PRO A 352 -15.06 -7.21 26.78
N THR A 353 -16.30 -6.88 27.07
CA THR A 353 -17.28 -6.59 26.02
C THR A 353 -16.85 -5.33 25.28
N PHE A 354 -16.77 -5.43 23.96
CA PHE A 354 -16.53 -4.31 23.06
C PHE A 354 -17.85 -3.91 22.41
N GLU A 355 -18.31 -2.70 22.74
CA GLU A 355 -19.48 -2.10 22.12
C GLU A 355 -19.03 -1.18 20.99
N TRP A 356 -19.69 -1.29 19.84
CA TRP A 356 -19.46 -0.39 18.71
C TRP A 356 -20.77 -0.07 18.01
N ASP A 357 -20.75 1.03 17.28
CA ASP A 357 -21.85 1.46 16.44
C ASP A 357 -21.71 0.76 15.09
N HIS A 358 -22.49 -0.29 14.87
CA HIS A 358 -22.43 -1.11 13.66
C HIS A 358 -23.18 -0.42 12.51
N PRO A 359 -22.54 -0.18 11.35
CA PRO A 359 -23.20 0.40 10.20
C PRO A 359 -24.25 -0.56 9.61
N GLU A 360 -25.52 -0.14 9.60
CA GLU A 360 -26.64 -0.92 9.07
C GLU A 360 -27.00 -0.48 7.65
N GLY A 361 -27.37 -1.44 6.79
CA GLY A 361 -27.89 -1.19 5.44
C GLY A 361 -26.94 -0.53 4.43
N ARG A 362 -25.74 -0.12 4.87
CA ARG A 362 -24.81 0.67 4.05
C ARG A 362 -24.21 -0.11 2.88
N ARG A 363 -24.03 -1.42 3.05
CA ARG A 363 -23.55 -2.31 1.99
C ARG A 363 -24.58 -2.48 0.89
N GLU A 364 -25.84 -2.69 1.27
CA GLU A 364 -26.97 -2.77 0.36
C GLU A 364 -27.18 -1.44 -0.35
N ASP A 365 -27.07 -0.32 0.36
CA ASP A 365 -27.18 1.02 -0.21
C ASP A 365 -26.08 1.34 -1.20
N LEU A 366 -24.83 0.99 -0.91
CA LEU A 366 -23.73 1.12 -1.86
C LEU A 366 -23.92 0.23 -3.09
N ALA A 367 -24.37 -1.02 -2.90
CA ALA A 367 -24.68 -1.89 -4.02
C ALA A 367 -25.82 -1.30 -4.89
N ASN A 368 -26.88 -0.79 -4.26
CA ASN A 368 -28.00 -0.12 -4.94
C ASN A 368 -27.56 1.18 -5.64
N TYR A 369 -26.69 1.94 -5.00
CA TYR A 369 -26.05 3.12 -5.57
C TYR A 369 -25.27 2.73 -6.82
N TYR A 370 -24.50 1.65 -6.79
CA TYR A 370 -23.75 1.21 -7.96
C TYR A 370 -24.65 0.64 -9.05
N ASN A 371 -25.73 -0.06 -8.70
CA ASN A 371 -26.73 -0.56 -9.65
C ASN A 371 -27.36 0.53 -10.51
N ARG A 372 -27.47 1.77 -10.01
CA ARG A 372 -28.01 2.88 -10.81
C ARG A 372 -27.15 3.20 -12.04
N PHE A 373 -25.87 2.84 -12.02
CA PHE A 373 -24.95 3.14 -13.11
C PHE A 373 -25.19 2.28 -14.35
N GLU A 374 -25.93 1.19 -14.25
CA GLU A 374 -26.38 0.44 -15.43
C GLU A 374 -27.07 1.37 -16.44
N ALA A 375 -28.07 2.14 -15.99
CA ALA A 375 -28.79 3.08 -16.84
C ALA A 375 -27.89 4.21 -17.35
N VAL A 376 -26.94 4.68 -16.53
CA VAL A 376 -25.96 5.71 -16.92
C VAL A 376 -25.05 5.19 -18.02
N ILE A 377 -24.51 3.98 -17.88
CA ILE A 377 -23.66 3.32 -18.87
C ILE A 377 -24.45 3.13 -20.16
N GLN A 378 -25.69 2.62 -20.09
CA GLN A 378 -26.55 2.46 -21.27
C GLN A 378 -26.79 3.78 -21.99
N GLN A 379 -27.17 4.83 -21.27
CA GLN A 379 -27.44 6.13 -21.85
C GLN A 379 -26.19 6.73 -22.51
N GLU A 380 -25.05 6.69 -21.82
CA GLU A 380 -23.79 7.26 -22.30
C GLU A 380 -23.19 6.47 -23.47
N ALA A 381 -23.29 5.14 -23.45
CA ALA A 381 -22.85 4.27 -24.53
C ALA A 381 -23.68 4.41 -25.81
N LEU A 382 -24.97 4.73 -25.69
CA LEU A 382 -25.91 4.88 -26.82
C LEU A 382 -26.06 6.32 -27.33
N GLN A 383 -25.38 7.30 -26.73
CA GLN A 383 -25.45 8.70 -27.18
C GLN A 383 -25.00 8.84 -28.64
N LYS A 384 -25.98 9.14 -29.51
CA LYS A 384 -25.84 9.16 -30.98
C LYS A 384 -24.78 10.15 -31.51
N GLN A 385 -24.30 11.08 -30.69
CA GLN A 385 -23.32 12.10 -31.10
C GLN A 385 -21.87 11.69 -30.85
N THR A 386 -21.59 10.72 -29.97
CA THR A 386 -20.20 10.31 -29.66
C THR A 386 -20.12 8.81 -29.30
N LEU A 387 -19.62 7.99 -30.23
CA LEU A 387 -19.26 6.58 -29.98
C LEU A 387 -18.02 6.44 -29.06
N ALA A 388 -17.39 7.57 -28.71
CA ALA A 388 -16.22 7.70 -27.87
C ALA A 388 -16.37 7.08 -26.48
N VAL A 389 -17.55 7.19 -25.86
CA VAL A 389 -17.76 6.76 -24.48
C VAL A 389 -17.87 5.24 -24.37
N TYR A 390 -18.55 4.58 -25.31
CA TYR A 390 -18.58 3.12 -25.38
C TYR A 390 -17.17 2.55 -25.51
N ASP A 391 -16.37 3.07 -26.45
CA ASP A 391 -15.01 2.58 -26.67
C ASP A 391 -14.11 2.82 -25.44
N LEU A 392 -14.23 3.99 -24.81
CA LEU A 392 -13.54 4.33 -23.56
C LEU A 392 -13.89 3.36 -22.43
N LEU A 393 -15.18 3.17 -22.16
CA LEU A 393 -15.65 2.30 -21.07
C LEU A 393 -15.27 0.83 -21.31
N MET A 394 -15.33 0.37 -22.57
CA MET A 394 -14.92 -0.98 -22.95
C MET A 394 -13.43 -1.20 -22.70
N VAL A 395 -12.56 -0.26 -23.12
CA VAL A 395 -11.12 -0.38 -22.86
C VAL A 395 -10.83 -0.37 -21.36
N ILE A 396 -11.50 0.49 -20.58
CA ILE A 396 -11.35 0.50 -19.12
C ILE A 396 -11.79 -0.86 -18.54
N ALA A 397 -12.93 -1.41 -18.97
CA ALA A 397 -13.45 -2.70 -18.50
C ALA A 397 -12.53 -3.88 -18.86
N GLU A 398 -12.08 -3.98 -20.11
CA GLU A 398 -11.21 -5.04 -20.62
C GLU A 398 -9.84 -5.06 -19.91
N HIS A 399 -9.27 -3.87 -19.70
CA HIS A 399 -7.92 -3.72 -19.12
C HIS A 399 -7.92 -3.57 -17.60
N HIS A 400 -9.10 -3.52 -16.96
CA HIS A 400 -9.23 -3.26 -15.53
C HIS A 400 -8.59 -1.92 -15.13
N GLY A 401 -8.88 -0.87 -15.91
CA GLY A 401 -8.24 0.44 -15.80
C GLY A 401 -7.19 0.69 -16.89
N ALA A 402 -6.91 1.96 -17.18
CA ALA A 402 -5.95 2.35 -18.23
C ALA A 402 -5.35 3.74 -17.97
N THR A 403 -4.09 3.94 -18.35
CA THR A 403 -3.49 5.29 -18.37
C THR A 403 -4.07 6.12 -19.52
N TYR A 404 -3.96 7.46 -19.44
CA TYR A 404 -4.34 8.30 -20.58
C TYR A 404 -3.60 7.95 -21.87
N ASP A 405 -2.35 7.52 -21.78
CA ASP A 405 -1.56 7.15 -22.97
C ASP A 405 -2.11 5.86 -23.61
N GLN A 406 -2.46 4.86 -22.80
CA GLN A 406 -3.13 3.64 -23.27
C GLN A 406 -4.51 3.93 -23.85
N LEU A 407 -5.27 4.85 -23.25
CA LEU A 407 -6.57 5.26 -23.78
C LEU A 407 -6.44 6.01 -25.12
N GLU A 408 -5.41 6.86 -25.28
CA GLU A 408 -5.13 7.53 -26.55
C GLU A 408 -4.81 6.54 -27.67
N GLU A 409 -3.98 5.55 -27.35
CA GLU A 409 -3.57 4.47 -28.26
C GLU A 409 -4.75 3.57 -28.62
N LEU A 410 -5.42 3.01 -27.61
CA LEU A 410 -6.45 1.99 -27.81
C LEU A 410 -7.79 2.57 -28.26
N VAL A 411 -8.19 3.77 -27.84
CA VAL A 411 -9.48 4.35 -28.23
C VAL A 411 -9.36 5.19 -29.51
N GLY A 412 -8.15 5.72 -29.77
CA GLY A 412 -7.87 6.61 -30.91
C GLY A 412 -8.39 8.05 -30.73
N LEU A 413 -8.71 8.47 -29.50
CA LEU A 413 -9.21 9.81 -29.16
C LEU A 413 -8.09 10.71 -28.62
N SER A 414 -8.23 12.03 -28.75
CA SER A 414 -7.19 12.96 -28.26
C SER A 414 -7.22 13.01 -26.75
N ARG A 415 -6.07 13.28 -26.12
CA ARG A 415 -5.97 13.43 -24.67
C ARG A 415 -7.02 14.38 -24.11
N SER A 416 -7.24 15.52 -24.75
CA SER A 416 -8.23 16.52 -24.34
C SER A 416 -9.66 15.98 -24.36
N THR A 417 -10.02 15.18 -25.36
CA THR A 417 -11.34 14.55 -25.48
C THR A 417 -11.51 13.45 -24.44
N LEU A 418 -10.48 12.62 -24.22
CA LEU A 418 -10.47 11.62 -23.16
C LEU A 418 -10.61 12.28 -21.78
N GLN A 419 -9.83 13.33 -21.50
CA GLN A 419 -9.92 14.09 -20.24
C GLN A 419 -11.30 14.70 -20.03
N TYR A 420 -11.94 15.21 -21.08
CA TYR A 420 -13.31 15.72 -21.01
C TYR A 420 -14.30 14.62 -20.61
N HIS A 421 -14.31 13.49 -21.31
CA HIS A 421 -15.23 12.39 -21.01
C HIS A 421 -14.95 11.78 -19.63
N VAL A 422 -13.68 11.55 -19.30
CA VAL A 422 -13.28 11.04 -17.98
C VAL A 422 -13.72 12.00 -16.88
N SER A 423 -13.46 13.31 -16.99
CA SER A 423 -13.88 14.28 -15.96
C SER A 423 -15.39 14.30 -15.76
N ARG A 424 -16.17 14.20 -16.85
CA ARG A 424 -17.63 14.12 -16.77
C ARG A 424 -18.09 12.82 -16.11
N LEU A 425 -17.54 11.67 -16.49
CA LEU A 425 -17.89 10.38 -15.89
C LEU A 425 -17.42 10.26 -14.43
N LYS A 426 -16.33 10.95 -14.06
CA LYS A 426 -15.91 11.13 -12.67
C LYS A 426 -16.91 11.96 -11.87
N SER A 427 -17.41 13.05 -12.45
CA SER A 427 -18.37 13.93 -11.75
C SER A 427 -19.70 13.26 -11.38
N VAL A 428 -20.08 12.20 -12.11
CA VAL A 428 -21.26 11.38 -11.77
C VAL A 428 -20.93 10.18 -10.87
N GLY A 429 -19.65 9.95 -10.56
CA GLY A 429 -19.17 8.86 -9.71
C GLY A 429 -18.98 7.51 -10.40
N LEU A 430 -18.96 7.45 -11.75
CA LEU A 430 -18.74 6.20 -12.48
C LEU A 430 -17.25 5.85 -12.56
N LEU A 431 -16.40 6.84 -12.84
CA LEU A 431 -14.96 6.68 -12.97
C LEU A 431 -14.23 7.39 -11.83
N THR A 432 -13.00 6.96 -11.58
CA THR A 432 -12.04 7.63 -10.71
C THR A 432 -10.64 7.61 -11.34
N THR A 433 -9.67 8.26 -10.69
CA THR A 433 -8.27 8.29 -11.13
C THR A 433 -7.33 7.97 -9.99
N ILE A 434 -6.39 7.06 -10.22
CA ILE A 434 -5.47 6.52 -9.21
C ILE A 434 -4.02 6.90 -9.56
N GLY A 435 -3.28 7.36 -8.56
CA GLY A 435 -1.81 7.36 -8.57
C GLY A 435 -1.11 8.25 -9.62
N ASN A 436 0.18 7.96 -9.79
CA ASN A 436 1.07 8.55 -10.79
C ASN A 436 1.98 7.44 -11.37
N PRO A 437 1.88 7.06 -12.66
CA PRO A 437 1.04 7.68 -13.70
C PRO A 437 -0.46 7.54 -13.40
N CYS A 438 -1.24 8.53 -13.82
CA CYS A 438 -2.68 8.60 -13.57
C CYS A 438 -3.41 7.49 -14.34
N ILE A 439 -3.93 6.50 -13.60
CA ILE A 439 -4.74 5.40 -14.12
C ILE A 439 -6.21 5.80 -13.99
N VAL A 440 -6.96 5.74 -15.09
CA VAL A 440 -8.41 5.91 -15.09
C VAL A 440 -9.05 4.54 -14.86
N ALA A 441 -9.93 4.44 -13.85
CA ALA A 441 -10.58 3.21 -13.43
C ALA A 441 -12.07 3.46 -13.14
N PHE A 442 -12.88 2.40 -13.02
CA PHE A 442 -14.21 2.56 -12.41
C PHE A 442 -14.07 2.86 -10.91
N ASP A 443 -15.06 3.51 -10.32
CA ASP A 443 -15.04 3.94 -8.90
C ASP A 443 -15.12 2.78 -7.88
N ALA A 444 -15.49 1.58 -8.34
CA ALA A 444 -15.50 0.35 -7.55
C ALA A 444 -15.30 -0.87 -8.47
N GLU A 445 -14.74 -1.96 -7.95
CA GLU A 445 -14.62 -3.23 -8.68
C GLU A 445 -16.00 -3.75 -9.14
N TYR A 446 -17.06 -3.52 -8.36
CA TYR A 446 -18.45 -3.82 -8.72
C TYR A 446 -18.87 -3.27 -10.10
N LEU A 447 -18.38 -2.08 -10.44
CA LEU A 447 -18.73 -1.41 -11.68
C LEU A 447 -18.07 -2.02 -12.91
N TYR A 448 -16.98 -2.78 -12.75
CA TYR A 448 -16.37 -3.51 -13.87
C TYR A 448 -17.29 -4.63 -14.36
N GLU A 449 -17.83 -5.43 -13.45
CA GLU A 449 -18.79 -6.50 -13.77
C GLU A 449 -20.06 -5.89 -14.40
N THR A 450 -20.61 -4.84 -13.77
CA THR A 450 -21.77 -4.11 -14.29
C THR A 450 -21.52 -3.55 -15.70
N ALA A 451 -20.38 -2.91 -15.91
CA ALA A 451 -20.06 -2.31 -17.21
C ALA A 451 -19.82 -3.37 -18.29
N ASP A 452 -19.12 -4.46 -17.98
CA ASP A 452 -18.89 -5.54 -18.94
C ASP A 452 -20.21 -6.19 -19.38
N GLU A 453 -21.10 -6.51 -18.44
CA GLU A 453 -22.43 -7.07 -18.73
C GLU A 453 -23.24 -6.13 -19.63
N VAL A 454 -23.39 -4.87 -19.21
CA VAL A 454 -24.18 -3.87 -19.94
C VAL A 454 -23.61 -3.60 -21.33
N LEU A 455 -22.30 -3.41 -21.45
CA LEU A 455 -21.68 -3.10 -22.74
C LEU A 455 -21.77 -4.30 -23.71
N ASN A 456 -21.65 -5.53 -23.21
CA ASN A 456 -21.81 -6.75 -24.01
C ASN A 456 -23.27 -6.97 -24.46
N GLU A 457 -24.24 -6.67 -23.60
CA GLU A 457 -25.66 -6.68 -23.97
C GLU A 457 -25.97 -5.65 -25.06
N LEU A 458 -25.47 -4.42 -24.90
CA LEU A 458 -25.60 -3.36 -25.91
C LEU A 458 -24.94 -3.77 -27.22
N ALA A 459 -23.77 -4.42 -27.15
CA ALA A 459 -23.07 -4.95 -28.30
C ALA A 459 -23.95 -5.93 -29.09
N THR A 460 -24.60 -6.86 -28.37
CA THR A 460 -25.43 -7.90 -28.97
C THR A 460 -26.77 -7.36 -29.49
N ALA A 461 -27.40 -6.44 -28.76
CA ALA A 461 -28.75 -5.96 -29.04
C ALA A 461 -28.79 -4.84 -30.09
N HIS A 462 -27.77 -3.98 -30.12
CA HIS A 462 -27.80 -2.75 -30.93
C HIS A 462 -26.73 -2.68 -32.02
N PHE A 463 -25.70 -3.52 -31.98
CA PHE A 463 -24.65 -3.53 -32.98
C PHE A 463 -24.63 -4.87 -33.72
N SER A 464 -24.66 -4.85 -35.06
CA SER A 464 -24.37 -6.07 -35.82
C SER A 464 -22.91 -6.47 -35.63
N GLU A 465 -22.58 -7.75 -35.82
CA GLU A 465 -21.19 -8.22 -35.81
C GLU A 465 -20.31 -7.44 -36.81
N GLU A 466 -20.89 -7.05 -37.95
CA GLU A 466 -20.27 -6.16 -38.92
C GLU A 466 -20.02 -4.73 -38.35
N THR A 467 -20.94 -4.20 -37.54
CA THR A 467 -20.79 -2.90 -36.89
C THR A 467 -19.72 -2.93 -35.81
N LEU A 468 -19.66 -3.99 -34.99
CA LEU A 468 -18.61 -4.18 -33.98
C LEU A 468 -17.24 -4.37 -34.63
N SER A 469 -17.16 -5.19 -35.69
CA SER A 469 -15.93 -5.40 -36.46
C SER A 469 -15.45 -4.10 -37.10
N ARG A 470 -16.36 -3.33 -37.71
CA ARG A 470 -16.05 -2.00 -38.26
C ARG A 470 -15.60 -1.01 -37.20
N ARG A 471 -16.11 -1.12 -35.97
CA ARG A 471 -15.68 -0.28 -34.84
C ARG A 471 -14.29 -0.64 -34.35
N ARG A 472 -13.98 -1.94 -34.22
CA ARG A 472 -12.61 -2.42 -33.92
C ARG A 472 -11.63 -1.95 -34.99
N LEU A 473 -11.98 -2.13 -36.26
CA LEU A 473 -11.18 -1.64 -37.39
C LEU A 473 -11.05 -0.11 -37.38
N ALA A 474 -12.13 0.65 -37.17
CA ALA A 474 -12.06 2.11 -37.13
C ALA A 474 -11.26 2.63 -35.92
N ARG A 475 -11.24 1.87 -34.82
CA ARG A 475 -10.43 2.15 -33.64
C ARG A 475 -8.95 1.92 -33.95
N GLU A 476 -8.62 0.78 -34.55
CA GLU A 476 -7.27 0.45 -35.05
C GLU A 476 -6.80 1.47 -36.09
N GLU A 477 -7.63 1.83 -37.07
CA GLU A 477 -7.32 2.85 -38.08
C GLU A 477 -7.06 4.22 -37.45
N ARG A 478 -7.87 4.67 -36.48
CA ARG A 478 -7.63 5.93 -35.76
C ARG A 478 -6.33 5.90 -34.95
N ALA A 479 -6.00 4.76 -34.36
CA ALA A 479 -4.76 4.56 -33.63
C ALA A 479 -3.56 4.65 -34.58
N SER A 480 -3.58 3.88 -35.67
CA SER A 480 -2.53 3.85 -36.69
C SER A 480 -2.37 5.18 -37.44
N GLU A 481 -3.45 5.89 -37.76
CA GLU A 481 -3.37 7.23 -38.38
C GLU A 481 -2.67 8.25 -37.49
N ARG A 482 -2.81 8.10 -36.16
CA ARG A 482 -2.16 8.99 -35.19
C ARG A 482 -0.72 8.60 -34.94
N GLU A 483 -0.43 7.31 -34.90
CA GLU A 483 0.93 6.79 -34.91
C GLU A 483 1.68 7.30 -36.14
N ALA A 484 1.09 7.17 -37.33
CA ALA A 484 1.66 7.70 -38.57
C ALA A 484 1.81 9.24 -38.55
N LYS A 485 0.90 9.98 -37.91
CA LYS A 485 1.05 11.44 -37.72
C LYS A 485 2.11 11.82 -36.68
N ARG A 486 2.42 10.94 -35.73
CA ARG A 486 3.52 11.12 -34.77
C ARG A 486 4.86 10.81 -35.44
N GLU A 487 4.91 9.79 -36.28
CA GLU A 487 6.09 9.41 -37.08
C GLU A 487 6.37 10.39 -38.23
N GLY A 488 5.33 10.94 -38.88
CA GLY A 488 5.44 11.89 -39.99
C GLY A 488 5.77 13.34 -39.59
N ARG A 489 5.97 13.63 -38.30
CA ARG A 489 6.29 14.97 -37.78
C ARG A 489 7.79 15.21 -37.55
N ASP A 490 8.63 14.21 -37.83
CA ASP A 490 10.10 14.29 -37.73
C ASP A 490 10.79 14.75 -39.04
N THR A 491 10.05 15.36 -39.97
CA THR A 491 10.61 16.02 -41.17
C THR A 491 10.62 17.55 -40.99
N PRO A 492 11.80 18.21 -40.88
CA PRO A 492 11.89 19.65 -40.80
C PRO A 492 11.69 20.26 -42.20
N ASP A 493 10.56 20.94 -42.41
CA ASP A 493 10.38 21.78 -43.60
C ASP A 493 11.16 23.10 -43.41
N GLU A 494 12.33 23.17 -44.06
CA GLU A 494 12.97 24.41 -44.47
C GLU A 494 12.27 24.95 -45.72
N GLU A 495 11.79 26.21 -45.69
CA GLU A 495 12.04 27.23 -46.72
C GLU A 495 11.21 28.52 -46.52
N GLY A 496 11.94 29.66 -46.47
CA GLY A 496 11.52 30.95 -47.04
C GLY A 496 11.13 32.08 -46.06
N ASP A 497 12.11 32.74 -45.41
CA ASP A 497 12.68 34.08 -45.75
C ASP A 497 11.74 35.30 -45.54
N GLU A 498 12.12 36.43 -44.92
CA GLU A 498 13.40 37.15 -44.99
C GLU A 498 13.49 38.32 -43.94
N LYS A 499 14.74 38.66 -43.55
CA LYS A 499 15.29 39.95 -43.01
C LYS A 499 15.05 40.32 -41.53
N ALA A 500 16.03 40.77 -40.73
CA ALA A 500 17.42 41.28 -40.93
C ALA A 500 18.19 41.13 -39.59
N GLU A 501 19.37 40.49 -39.55
CA GLU A 501 20.73 41.06 -39.77
C GLU A 501 21.31 41.79 -38.53
N TYR A 502 22.22 41.11 -37.81
CA TYR A 502 23.59 41.56 -37.43
C TYR A 502 24.28 40.47 -36.58
N GLY A 503 25.08 39.61 -37.23
CA GLY A 503 26.33 39.04 -36.65
C GLY A 503 27.46 40.08 -36.77
N PRO A 504 28.74 39.82 -36.41
CA PRO A 504 29.52 38.59 -36.65
C PRO A 504 30.42 38.20 -35.42
N GLU A 505 30.91 36.98 -35.14
CA GLU A 505 31.82 36.02 -35.82
C GLU A 505 32.72 35.47 -34.66
N GLU A 506 32.73 34.18 -34.35
CA GLU A 506 33.40 33.05 -35.03
C GLU A 506 34.90 32.92 -34.71
N ARG A 507 35.36 31.76 -34.18
CA ARG A 507 35.79 30.60 -35.01
C ARG A 507 36.44 29.46 -34.22
N GLY A 508 36.13 28.24 -34.68
CA GLY A 508 36.90 27.00 -34.54
C GLY A 508 36.10 25.90 -33.84
N GLY A 509 35.61 24.82 -34.44
CA GLY A 509 35.89 24.18 -35.73
C GLY A 509 36.19 22.69 -35.48
N ASP A 510 35.21 21.83 -35.84
CA ASP A 510 35.20 20.40 -36.26
C ASP A 510 36.08 19.36 -35.53
N ASP A 511 35.77 18.06 -35.44
CA ASP A 511 34.59 17.19 -35.58
C ASP A 511 35.15 15.78 -35.26
N ASP A 512 34.54 15.05 -34.34
CA ASP A 512 34.56 13.58 -34.24
C ASP A 512 33.65 13.15 -33.08
N GLY A 513 32.51 12.54 -33.44
CA GLY A 513 31.45 12.09 -32.54
C GLY A 513 31.82 10.94 -31.58
N PRO A 514 30.82 10.44 -30.82
CA PRO A 514 29.86 9.50 -31.41
C PRO A 514 28.38 9.83 -31.12
N ALA A 515 27.51 9.53 -32.09
CA ALA A 515 26.05 9.39 -31.91
C ALA A 515 25.70 7.97 -31.39
N PRO A 516 24.42 7.61 -31.16
CA PRO A 516 23.42 8.13 -30.23
C PRO A 516 22.96 7.03 -29.22
N PHE A 517 22.18 7.38 -28.18
CA PHE A 517 21.42 6.38 -27.40
C PHE A 517 19.95 6.36 -27.85
N VAL A 518 19.44 5.16 -28.14
CA VAL A 518 18.06 4.84 -28.55
C VAL A 518 17.29 4.28 -27.34
N TYR A 519 16.03 4.65 -27.21
CA TYR A 519 15.20 4.46 -26.01
C TYR A 519 14.16 3.37 -26.23
N LEU A 520 13.68 2.80 -25.12
CA LEU A 520 12.56 1.85 -25.00
C LEU A 520 11.28 2.21 -25.79
N ARG A 521 11.20 3.44 -26.32
CA ARG A 521 10.15 3.97 -27.19
C ARG A 521 10.10 3.29 -28.57
N ASP A 522 11.22 2.78 -29.07
CA ASP A 522 11.28 2.21 -30.44
C ASP A 522 11.21 0.66 -30.42
N TRP A 523 10.78 0.07 -29.29
CA TRP A 523 10.66 -1.37 -29.12
C TRP A 523 9.19 -1.80 -29.10
N TYR A 524 8.74 -2.41 -30.19
CA TYR A 524 7.36 -2.84 -30.43
C TYR A 524 7.00 -4.19 -29.77
N GLY A 525 7.69 -4.57 -28.69
CA GLY A 525 7.44 -5.82 -27.94
C GLY A 525 6.66 -5.58 -26.64
N THR A 526 6.06 -6.63 -26.08
CA THR A 526 5.38 -6.52 -24.77
C THR A 526 6.41 -6.63 -23.64
N PRO A 527 6.25 -5.95 -22.47
CA PRO A 527 7.23 -6.03 -21.37
C PRO A 527 7.67 -7.45 -20.96
N GLN A 528 6.79 -8.44 -21.14
CA GLN A 528 7.09 -9.85 -20.93
C GLN A 528 8.14 -10.40 -21.93
N MET A 529 8.07 -10.03 -23.21
CA MET A 529 9.07 -10.40 -24.22
C MET A 529 10.44 -9.79 -23.92
N LEU A 530 10.49 -8.59 -23.31
CA LEU A 530 11.75 -7.95 -22.90
C LEU A 530 12.36 -8.70 -21.74
N MET A 531 11.52 -9.11 -20.78
CA MET A 531 11.93 -9.94 -19.66
C MET A 531 12.41 -11.31 -20.13
N ASP A 532 11.71 -11.94 -21.07
CA ASP A 532 12.09 -13.25 -21.62
C ASP A 532 13.41 -13.17 -22.42
N GLU A 533 13.66 -12.08 -23.15
CA GLU A 533 14.93 -11.80 -23.86
C GLU A 533 16.10 -11.49 -22.89
N ILE A 534 15.83 -10.82 -21.77
CA ILE A 534 16.82 -10.56 -20.70
C ILE A 534 17.14 -11.83 -19.91
N VAL A 535 16.12 -12.64 -19.59
CA VAL A 535 16.26 -13.90 -18.84
C VAL A 535 16.86 -15.01 -19.72
N GLY A 536 16.55 -15.02 -21.02
CA GLY A 536 17.13 -15.92 -22.03
C GLY A 536 18.58 -15.61 -22.39
N GLY A 537 19.09 -14.43 -22.00
CA GLY A 537 20.47 -14.00 -22.27
C GLY A 537 20.70 -13.39 -23.65
N ASP A 538 19.62 -13.12 -24.40
CA ASP A 538 19.65 -12.49 -25.73
C ASP A 538 19.84 -10.96 -25.66
N ARG A 539 19.64 -10.35 -24.49
CA ARG A 539 19.96 -8.94 -24.18
C ARG A 539 20.63 -8.79 -22.81
N THR A 540 21.50 -7.79 -22.67
CA THR A 540 22.22 -7.49 -21.41
C THR A 540 21.82 -6.13 -20.83
N GLU A 541 22.14 -5.87 -19.56
CA GLU A 541 21.93 -4.56 -18.89
C GLU A 541 22.58 -3.37 -19.61
N ARG A 542 23.50 -3.62 -20.56
CA ARG A 542 24.18 -2.59 -21.35
C ARG A 542 23.37 -2.11 -22.56
N ASP A 543 22.31 -2.82 -22.93
CA ASP A 543 21.48 -2.61 -24.12
C ASP A 543 20.22 -1.76 -23.86
N VAL A 544 20.04 -1.28 -22.62
CA VAL A 544 18.95 -0.35 -22.23
C VAL A 544 19.55 1.00 -21.85
N ARG A 545 19.31 2.07 -22.63
CA ARG A 545 19.73 3.44 -22.24
C ARG A 545 18.62 4.48 -22.44
N VAL A 546 18.55 5.41 -21.48
CA VAL A 546 17.63 6.57 -21.38
C VAL A 546 18.44 7.84 -20.98
N ARG A 547 18.24 9.02 -21.61
CA ARG A 547 18.62 10.38 -21.14
C ARG A 547 17.41 11.25 -20.78
N LEU A 548 17.70 12.18 -19.86
CA LEU A 548 16.85 13.15 -19.18
C LEU A 548 16.34 14.30 -20.07
N LEU A 549 15.15 14.80 -19.75
CA LEU A 549 14.69 16.15 -20.10
C LEU A 549 15.07 17.14 -18.97
N GLU A 550 15.69 18.26 -19.35
CA GLU A 550 16.08 19.35 -18.47
C GLU A 550 14.87 20.15 -17.95
N GLY A 551 14.99 20.64 -16.70
CA GLY A 551 13.94 21.34 -15.98
C GLY A 551 13.60 22.73 -16.51
N ARG A 552 12.31 23.09 -16.45
CA ARG A 552 11.87 24.49 -16.55
C ARG A 552 11.89 25.13 -15.16
N SER A 553 12.66 26.20 -15.04
CA SER A 553 12.70 27.11 -13.91
C SER A 553 11.36 27.86 -13.76
N ASN A 554 10.75 27.79 -12.58
CA ASN A 554 9.75 28.76 -12.14
C ASN A 554 10.47 29.93 -11.47
N THR A 555 10.29 31.13 -12.01
CA THR A 555 10.63 32.40 -11.34
C THR A 555 9.34 33.20 -11.19
N PRO A 556 9.12 33.93 -10.08
CA PRO A 556 7.80 34.45 -9.71
C PRO A 556 7.47 35.80 -10.37
N ARG A 557 6.18 36.04 -10.57
CA ARG A 557 5.55 37.37 -10.54
C ARG A 557 4.29 37.32 -9.70
#